data_AF-A0A3B9MW16-F1
#
_entry.id   AF-A0A3B9MW16-F1
#
_cell.length_a   1.000
_cell.length_b   1.000
_cell.length_c   1.000
_cell.angle_alpha   90.00
_cell.angle_beta   90.00
_cell.angle_gamma   90.00
#
_symmetry.space_group_name_H-M   'P 1'
#
loop_
_entity.id
_entity.type
_entity.pdbx_description
1 polymer ?
#
loop_
_entity_poly.entity_id
_entity_poly.type
_entity_poly.pdbx_seq_one_letter_code
_entity_poly.pdbx_strand_id
1 'polypeptide(L)'
;MFFYEREGSWQMISVFIIIGSIIMVGNIIAYIRFIRTSTDVMLSGKRGEPIWENIGLALLVFFLLGYLGVAFWGKPDLLMAGILFFGAIFVSLALVLLYHLVDTLKDRSIEVTETLIGVIEARDSNLNGHSRNVQKLSMCLYKY
;
A
#
# COMPACT_ATOMS: atom_id res chain seq x y z
N MET A 1 -28.70 38.12 3.20
CA MET A 1 -28.78 36.65 3.36
C MET A 1 -27.93 35.91 2.32
N PHE A 2 -27.91 36.32 1.04
CA PHE A 2 -27.10 35.69 -0.03
C PHE A 2 -25.56 35.81 0.08
N PHE A 3 -25.03 36.72 0.90
CA PHE A 3 -23.57 36.87 1.09
C PHE A 3 -22.98 35.86 2.08
N TYR A 4 -23.78 35.37 3.04
CA TYR A 4 -23.32 34.44 4.07
C TYR A 4 -23.19 32.99 3.55
N GLU A 5 -24.06 32.57 2.61
CA GLU A 5 -23.96 31.27 1.94
C GLU A 5 -22.73 31.16 1.03
N ARG A 6 -22.30 32.29 0.45
CA ARG A 6 -21.13 32.32 -0.42
C ARG A 6 -19.84 32.13 0.38
N GLU A 7 -19.71 32.76 1.55
CA GLU A 7 -18.52 32.58 2.41
C GLU A 7 -18.45 31.19 3.06
N GLY A 8 -19.57 30.62 3.48
CA GLY A 8 -19.62 29.27 4.07
C GLY A 8 -19.20 28.16 3.11
N SER A 9 -19.53 28.28 1.82
CA SER A 9 -19.15 27.29 0.80
C SER A 9 -17.65 27.25 0.54
N TRP A 10 -16.97 28.40 0.49
CA TRP A 10 -15.51 28.46 0.35
C TRP A 10 -14.79 27.84 1.56
N GLN A 11 -15.28 28.10 2.78
CA GLN A 11 -14.71 27.51 3.99
C GLN A 11 -14.83 25.99 3.99
N MET A 12 -15.99 25.44 3.63
CA MET A 12 -16.18 23.98 3.53
C MET A 12 -15.25 23.36 2.47
N ILE A 13 -15.13 24.00 1.31
CA ILE A 13 -14.26 23.54 0.22
C ILE A 13 -12.80 23.47 0.69
N SER A 14 -12.30 24.51 1.34
CA SER A 14 -10.94 24.53 1.88
C SER A 14 -10.71 23.45 2.93
N VAL A 15 -11.68 23.21 3.83
CA VAL A 15 -11.60 22.15 4.83
C VAL A 15 -11.49 20.77 4.18
N PHE A 16 -12.30 20.46 3.17
CA PHE A 16 -12.22 19.18 2.47
C PHE A 16 -10.88 18.97 1.78
N ILE A 17 -10.32 20.01 1.16
CA ILE A 17 -9.02 19.94 0.49
C ILE A 17 -7.89 19.73 1.51
N ILE A 18 -7.91 20.44 2.64
CA ILE A 18 -6.90 20.30 3.69
C ILE A 18 -6.95 18.89 4.30
N ILE A 19 -8.14 18.40 4.66
CA ILE A 19 -8.29 17.06 5.22
C ILE A 19 -7.86 16.00 4.19
N GLY A 20 -8.28 16.11 2.93
CA GLY A 20 -7.86 15.20 1.87
C GLY A 20 -6.35 15.19 1.66
N SER A 21 -5.70 16.35 1.77
CA SER A 21 -4.24 16.48 1.69
C SER A 21 -3.55 15.75 2.86
N ILE A 22 -4.06 15.91 4.08
CA ILE A 22 -3.54 15.21 5.27
C ILE A 22 -3.68 13.69 5.10
N ILE A 23 -4.82 13.22 4.61
CA ILE A 23 -5.04 11.80 4.32
C ILE A 23 -4.04 11.31 3.26
N MET A 24 -3.78 12.08 2.20
CA MET A 24 -2.78 11.67 1.19
C MET A 24 -1.36 11.61 1.72
N VAL A 25 -0.97 12.51 2.64
CA VAL A 25 0.32 12.38 3.34
C VAL A 25 0.36 11.08 4.14
N GLY A 26 -0.73 10.74 4.83
CA GLY A 26 -0.89 9.45 5.51
C GLY A 26 -0.72 8.26 4.55
N ASN A 27 -1.33 8.32 3.37
CA ASN A 27 -1.21 7.29 2.34
C ASN A 27 0.23 7.13 1.82
N ILE A 28 0.95 8.22 1.61
CA ILE A 28 2.37 8.18 1.22
C ILE A 28 3.20 7.50 2.30
N ILE A 29 3.02 7.87 3.57
CA ILE A 29 3.75 7.26 4.68
C ILE A 29 3.41 5.76 4.78
N ALA A 30 2.13 5.41 4.69
CA ALA A 30 1.67 4.03 4.72
C ALA A 30 2.20 3.21 3.54
N TYR A 31 2.31 3.80 2.35
CA TYR A 31 2.88 3.17 1.17
C TYR A 31 4.41 2.97 1.28
N ILE A 32 5.14 3.96 1.82
CA ILE A 32 6.58 3.80 2.09
C ILE A 32 6.81 2.69 3.12
N ARG A 33 5.97 2.63 4.16
CA ARG A 33 6.03 1.57 5.15
C ARG A 33 5.70 0.21 4.54
N PHE A 34 4.74 0.16 3.62
CA PHE A 34 4.36 -1.05 2.89
C PHE A 34 5.56 -1.59 2.12
N ILE A 35 6.14 -0.78 1.24
CA ILE A 35 7.31 -1.18 0.44
C ILE A 35 8.41 -1.66 1.36
N ARG A 36 8.81 -0.88 2.37
CA ARG A 36 9.89 -1.29 3.28
C ARG A 36 9.63 -2.62 3.99
N THR A 37 8.37 -2.92 4.32
CA THR A 37 8.01 -4.17 4.99
C THR A 37 7.92 -5.33 4.00
N SER A 38 7.40 -5.11 2.79
CA SER A 38 7.22 -6.14 1.77
C SER A 38 8.51 -6.50 1.02
N THR A 39 9.40 -5.53 0.78
CA THR A 39 10.70 -5.75 0.12
C THR A 39 11.61 -6.64 0.97
N ASP A 40 11.50 -6.58 2.31
CA ASP A 40 12.26 -7.44 3.24
C ASP A 40 11.82 -8.92 3.15
N VAL A 41 10.56 -9.18 2.76
CA VAL A 41 9.92 -10.50 2.85
C VAL A 41 9.96 -11.30 1.54
N MET A 42 9.98 -10.63 0.38
CA MET A 42 9.89 -11.30 -0.94
C MET A 42 11.18 -11.32 -1.77
N LEU A 43 12.21 -10.52 -1.43
CA LEU A 43 13.30 -10.21 -2.36
C LEU A 43 14.71 -10.35 -1.76
N SER A 44 14.96 -11.32 -0.88
CA SER A 44 16.32 -11.56 -0.37
C SER A 44 17.33 -12.09 -1.42
N GLY A 45 16.98 -12.15 -2.71
CA GLY A 45 17.88 -12.66 -3.76
C GLY A 45 17.74 -12.06 -5.16
N LYS A 46 16.69 -11.30 -5.46
CA LYS A 46 16.57 -10.56 -6.71
C LYS A 46 16.22 -9.13 -6.38
N ARG A 47 17.06 -8.19 -6.83
CA ARG A 47 16.69 -6.77 -6.93
C ARG A 47 15.44 -6.69 -7.82
N GLY A 48 14.26 -6.79 -7.22
CA GLY A 48 13.01 -6.45 -7.88
C GLY A 48 13.18 -5.03 -8.42
N GLU A 49 12.86 -4.84 -9.68
CA GLU A 49 13.17 -3.62 -10.41
C GLU A 49 12.63 -2.40 -9.64
N PRO A 50 13.50 -1.48 -9.15
CA PRO A 50 13.11 -0.35 -8.32
C PRO A 50 12.15 0.62 -9.04
N ILE A 51 11.94 0.39 -10.33
CA ILE A 51 11.07 1.16 -11.22
C ILE A 51 9.61 1.04 -10.75
N TRP A 52 9.10 -0.14 -10.40
CA TRP A 52 7.69 -0.32 -10.04
C TRP A 52 7.33 0.30 -8.69
N GLU A 53 8.22 0.16 -7.70
CA GLU A 53 8.09 0.81 -6.38
C GLU A 53 8.10 2.35 -6.52
N ASN A 54 8.99 2.87 -7.37
CA ASN A 54 9.10 4.30 -7.63
C ASN A 54 7.90 4.88 -8.39
N ILE A 55 7.26 4.11 -9.28
CA ILE A 55 6.07 4.57 -10.02
C ILE A 55 4.90 4.83 -9.05
N GLY A 56 4.63 3.92 -8.11
CA GLY A 56 3.54 4.09 -7.16
C GLY A 56 3.76 5.29 -6.24
N LEU A 57 5.00 5.48 -5.77
CA LEU A 57 5.36 6.65 -4.95
C LEU A 57 5.25 7.94 -5.77
N ALA A 58 5.75 7.96 -7.00
CA ALA A 58 5.64 9.10 -7.90
C ALA A 58 4.19 9.49 -8.17
N LEU A 59 3.29 8.50 -8.34
CA LEU A 59 1.87 8.73 -8.51
C LEU A 59 1.23 9.35 -7.27
N LEU A 60 1.53 8.85 -6.07
CA LEU A 60 1.00 9.42 -4.81
C LEU A 60 1.49 10.86 -4.58
N VAL A 61 2.77 11.13 -4.86
CA VAL A 61 3.33 12.48 -4.79
C VAL A 61 2.69 13.39 -5.83
N PHE A 62 2.45 12.90 -7.04
CA PHE A 62 1.73 13.65 -8.08
C PHE A 62 0.31 14.02 -7.63
N PHE A 63 -0.42 13.09 -7.00
CA PHE A 63 -1.72 13.40 -6.40
C PHE A 63 -1.62 14.49 -5.34
N LEU A 64 -0.65 14.39 -4.42
CA LEU A 64 -0.42 15.42 -3.39
C LEU A 64 -0.11 16.80 -4.00
N LEU A 65 0.69 16.85 -5.07
CA LEU A 65 0.95 18.08 -5.82
C LEU A 65 -0.33 18.63 -6.46
N GLY A 66 -1.22 17.76 -6.95
CA GLY A 66 -2.55 18.14 -7.43
C GLY A 66 -3.38 18.83 -6.35
N TYR A 67 -3.38 18.29 -5.13
CA TYR A 67 -4.04 18.91 -3.97
C TYR A 67 -3.48 20.30 -3.65
N LEU A 68 -2.14 20.42 -3.59
CA LEU A 68 -1.45 21.68 -3.35
C LEU A 68 -1.74 22.70 -4.47
N GLY A 69 -1.71 22.26 -5.74
CA GLY A 69 -2.01 23.12 -6.88
C GLY A 69 -3.43 23.67 -6.85
N VAL A 70 -4.41 22.84 -6.50
CA VAL A 70 -5.80 23.27 -6.34
C VAL A 70 -5.96 24.20 -5.13
N ALA A 71 -5.22 23.98 -4.04
CA ALA A 71 -5.26 24.82 -2.86
C ALA A 71 -4.67 26.23 -3.07
N PHE A 72 -3.60 26.37 -3.86
CA PHE A 72 -2.90 27.65 -4.06
C PHE A 72 -3.35 28.44 -5.29
N TRP A 73 -3.65 27.76 -6.40
CA TRP A 73 -3.96 28.42 -7.69
C TRP A 73 -5.37 28.13 -8.20
N GLY A 74 -6.06 27.14 -7.64
CA GLY A 74 -7.39 26.74 -8.09
C GLY A 74 -8.50 27.64 -7.58
N LYS A 75 -9.60 27.69 -8.33
CA LYS A 75 -10.93 28.04 -7.82
C LYS A 75 -11.73 26.74 -7.72
N PRO A 76 -11.48 25.91 -6.70
CA PRO A 76 -12.16 24.63 -6.58
C PRO A 76 -13.66 24.82 -6.37
N ASP A 77 -14.45 24.15 -7.20
CA ASP A 77 -15.88 23.97 -6.93
C ASP A 77 -16.11 22.87 -5.89
N LEU A 78 -17.29 22.87 -5.27
CA LEU A 78 -17.68 21.87 -4.25
C LEU A 78 -17.53 20.43 -4.77
N LEU A 79 -17.88 20.18 -6.04
CA LEU A 79 -17.70 18.89 -6.69
C LEU A 79 -16.23 18.49 -6.80
N MET A 80 -15.35 19.44 -7.16
CA MET A 80 -13.92 19.19 -7.28
C MET A 80 -13.31 18.84 -5.91
N ALA A 81 -13.68 19.59 -4.88
CA ALA A 81 -13.27 19.31 -3.50
C ALA A 81 -13.75 17.94 -3.01
N GLY A 82 -14.99 17.58 -3.34
CA GLY A 82 -15.56 16.26 -3.05
C GLY A 82 -14.81 15.13 -3.75
N ILE A 83 -14.58 15.25 -5.06
CA ILE A 83 -13.85 14.23 -5.84
C ILE A 83 -12.44 14.04 -5.28
N LEU A 84 -11.74 15.12 -4.97
CA LEU A 84 -10.43 15.05 -4.34
C LEU A 84 -10.54 14.27 -3.02
N PHE A 85 -11.36 14.74 -2.08
CA PHE A 85 -11.53 14.12 -0.77
C PHE A 85 -11.87 12.63 -0.84
N PHE A 86 -12.88 12.25 -1.62
CA PHE A 86 -13.24 10.84 -1.81
C PHE A 86 -12.12 10.05 -2.53
N GLY A 87 -11.37 10.68 -3.42
CA GLY A 87 -10.17 10.10 -4.03
C GLY A 87 -9.11 9.73 -3.00
N ALA A 88 -8.85 10.58 -2.00
CA ALA A 88 -7.91 10.23 -0.93
C ALA A 88 -8.39 9.05 -0.08
N ILE A 89 -9.69 9.01 0.24
CA ILE A 89 -10.29 7.87 0.94
C ILE A 89 -10.19 6.60 0.10
N PHE A 90 -10.49 6.68 -1.19
CA PHE A 90 -10.40 5.56 -2.12
C PHE A 90 -8.99 4.98 -2.19
N VAL A 91 -7.97 5.85 -2.31
CA VAL A 91 -6.57 5.41 -2.30
C VAL A 91 -6.22 4.73 -0.97
N SER A 92 -6.71 5.26 0.16
CA SER A 92 -6.51 4.66 1.48
C SER A 92 -7.07 3.23 1.54
N LEU A 93 -8.30 3.06 1.03
CA LEU A 93 -8.97 1.76 1.00
C LEU A 93 -8.27 0.77 0.06
N ALA A 94 -7.85 1.24 -1.12
CA ALA A 94 -7.08 0.44 -2.06
C ALA A 94 -5.75 -0.01 -1.45
N LEU A 95 -5.07 0.85 -0.69
CA LEU A 95 -3.85 0.52 0.03
C LEU A 95 -4.09 -0.61 1.05
N VAL A 96 -5.12 -0.47 1.89
CA VAL A 96 -5.50 -1.49 2.89
C VAL A 96 -5.84 -2.82 2.23
N LEU A 97 -6.58 -2.79 1.12
CA LEU A 97 -6.90 -4.00 0.36
C LEU A 97 -5.64 -4.67 -0.19
N LEU A 98 -4.70 -3.88 -0.73
CA LEU A 98 -3.43 -4.39 -1.23
C LEU A 98 -2.61 -5.05 -0.11
N TYR A 99 -2.57 -4.44 1.08
CA TYR A 99 -1.94 -5.03 2.26
C TYR A 99 -2.52 -6.42 2.57
N HIS A 100 -3.85 -6.54 2.63
CA HIS A 100 -4.51 -7.82 2.91
C HIS A 100 -4.27 -8.87 1.82
N LEU A 101 -4.24 -8.45 0.55
CA LEU A 101 -3.97 -9.35 -0.57
C LEU A 101 -2.54 -9.90 -0.50
N VAL A 102 -1.54 -9.05 -0.23
CA VAL A 102 -0.15 -9.49 -0.11
C VAL A 102 0.03 -10.41 1.09
N ASP A 103 -0.60 -10.11 2.22
CA ASP A 103 -0.56 -10.97 3.41
C ASP A 103 -1.16 -12.35 3.14
N THR A 104 -2.34 -12.39 2.50
CA THR A 104 -3.00 -13.64 2.11
C THR A 104 -2.15 -14.46 1.12
N LEU A 105 -1.52 -13.79 0.14
CA LEU A 105 -0.66 -14.45 -0.84
C LEU A 105 0.62 -15.02 -0.20
N LYS A 106 1.14 -14.34 0.82
CA LYS A 106 2.28 -14.81 1.60
C LYS A 106 1.94 -16.11 2.32
N ASP A 107 0.81 -16.16 3.03
CA ASP A 107 0.37 -17.36 3.74
C ASP A 107 0.16 -18.55 2.79
N ARG A 108 -0.46 -18.32 1.64
CA ARG A 108 -0.65 -19.36 0.62
C ARG A 108 0.67 -19.86 0.03
N SER A 109 1.67 -19.00 -0.12
CA SER A 109 2.98 -19.38 -0.64
C SER A 109 3.73 -20.31 0.32
N ILE A 110 3.59 -20.08 1.64
CA ILE A 110 4.12 -20.96 2.68
C ILE A 110 3.48 -22.35 2.57
N GLU A 111 2.15 -22.40 2.49
CA GLU A 111 1.37 -23.64 2.40
C GLU A 111 1.75 -24.48 1.17
N VAL A 112 1.90 -23.84 0.01
CA VAL A 112 2.35 -24.51 -1.23
C VAL A 112 3.79 -25.05 -1.09
N THR A 113 4.68 -24.32 -0.42
CA THR A 113 6.06 -24.78 -0.20
C THR A 113 6.10 -25.97 0.75
N GLU A 114 5.31 -25.95 1.83
CA GLU A 114 5.21 -27.09 2.75
C GLU A 114 4.65 -28.34 2.08
N THR A 115 3.62 -28.20 1.24
CA THR A 115 3.03 -29.33 0.51
C THR A 115 4.01 -29.92 -0.50
N LEU A 116 4.76 -29.09 -1.24
CA LEU A 116 5.83 -29.55 -2.14
C LEU A 116 6.92 -30.33 -1.40
N ILE A 117 7.35 -29.84 -0.24
CA ILE A 117 8.34 -30.54 0.60
C ILE A 117 7.78 -31.87 1.09
N GLY A 118 6.52 -31.91 1.52
CA GLY A 118 5.85 -33.16 1.91
C GLY A 118 5.79 -34.19 0.78
N VAL A 119 5.56 -33.77 -0.46
CA VAL A 119 5.58 -34.66 -1.63
C VAL A 119 7.00 -35.18 -1.92
N ILE A 120 8.02 -34.35 -1.77
CA ILE A 120 9.42 -34.75 -1.94
C ILE A 120 9.83 -35.76 -0.85
N GLU A 121 9.49 -35.50 0.41
CA GLU A 121 9.76 -36.41 1.54
C GLU A 121 9.00 -37.73 1.40
N ALA A 122 7.76 -37.72 0.87
CA ALA A 122 7.01 -38.95 0.60
C ALA A 122 7.68 -39.85 -0.46
N ARG A 123 8.53 -39.26 -1.33
CA ARG A 123 9.31 -39.99 -2.33
C ARG A 123 10.62 -40.58 -1.77
N ASP A 124 11.21 -39.94 -0.75
CA ASP A 124 12.46 -40.38 -0.12
C ASP A 124 12.32 -40.38 1.41
N SER A 125 12.12 -41.58 1.97
CA SER A 125 11.89 -41.78 3.41
C SER A 125 13.09 -41.39 4.27
N ASN A 126 14.28 -41.18 3.69
CA ASN A 126 15.48 -40.74 4.39
C ASN A 126 15.46 -39.23 4.71
N LEU A 127 14.56 -38.45 4.10
CA LEU A 127 14.45 -37.00 4.31
C LEU A 127 13.37 -36.61 5.33
N ASN A 128 12.72 -37.58 5.97
CA ASN A 128 11.58 -37.37 6.85
C ASN A 128 11.87 -36.35 7.96
N GLY A 129 11.23 -35.18 7.89
CA GLY A 129 11.37 -34.10 8.88
C GLY A 129 12.65 -33.27 8.77
N HIS A 130 13.64 -33.66 7.94
CA HIS A 130 14.85 -32.87 7.74
C HIS A 130 14.57 -31.66 6.86
N SER A 131 13.82 -31.84 5.77
CA SER A 131 13.51 -30.76 4.82
C SER A 131 12.56 -29.74 5.43
N ARG A 132 11.61 -30.19 6.26
CA ARG A 132 10.75 -29.29 7.08
C ARG A 132 11.54 -28.47 8.09
N ASN A 133 12.55 -29.03 8.76
CA ASN A 133 13.37 -28.27 9.72
C ASN A 133 14.27 -27.25 9.00
N VAL A 134 14.86 -27.62 7.86
CA VAL A 134 15.66 -26.70 7.04
C VAL A 134 14.79 -25.56 6.50
N GLN A 135 13.55 -25.84 6.10
CA GLN A 135 12.58 -24.83 5.67
C GLN A 135 12.20 -23.87 6.82
N LYS A 136 11.96 -24.38 8.03
CA LYS A 136 11.68 -23.52 9.19
C LYS A 136 12.88 -22.65 9.58
N LEU A 137 14.08 -23.23 9.56
CA LEU A 137 15.34 -22.50 9.78
C LEU A 137 15.56 -21.42 8.72
N SER A 138 15.31 -21.73 7.44
CA SER A 138 15.42 -20.73 6.38
C SER A 138 14.37 -19.64 6.53
N MET A 139 13.12 -19.95 6.84
CA MET A 139 12.10 -18.94 7.13
C MET A 139 12.47 -18.05 8.33
N CYS A 140 13.00 -18.61 9.43
CA CYS A 140 13.49 -17.80 10.55
C CYS A 140 14.68 -16.91 10.20
N LEU A 141 15.64 -17.43 9.42
CA LEU A 141 16.81 -16.67 8.98
C LEU A 141 16.45 -15.54 8.01
N TYR A 142 15.44 -15.76 7.17
CA TYR A 142 14.93 -14.77 6.21
C TYR A 142 13.81 -13.89 6.76
N LYS A 143 13.54 -13.92 8.08
CA LYS A 143 12.46 -13.15 8.73
C LYS A 143 11.13 -13.25 7.98
N TYR A 144 10.67 -14.48 7.78
CA TYR A 144 9.26 -14.71 7.45
C TYR A 144 8.36 -14.31 8.62
#